data_AF-M3GXM8-F1
#
_entry.id   AF-M3GXM8-F1
#
_cell.length_a   1.000
_cell.length_b   1.000
_cell.length_c   1.000
_cell.angle_alpha   90.00
_cell.angle_beta   90.00
_cell.angle_gamma   90.00
#
_symmetry.space_group_name_H-M   'P 1'
#
loop_
_entity.id
_entity.type
_entity.pdbx_description
1 polymer ?
#
loop_
_entity_poly.entity_id
_entity_poly.type
_entity_poly.pdbx_seq_one_letter_code
_entity_poly.pdbx_strand_id
1 'polypeptide(L)'
;MKKASAKIKGNKKSKVERKMEKLSNQLQQQEIKPMEYAENFPIKVDRYSQADVIETAIAEYTKEYSLKEFIELVSDSDASIKVVRFFVLSCLTNLLDGFETLKNNKGGKKAFGLLHRRAIDESRRVYPWLYHKYYQN
;
A
#
# COMPACT_ATOMS: atom_id res chain seq x y z
N MET A 1 32.52 34.45 19.07
CA MET A 1 32.30 33.13 18.43
C MET A 1 30.84 33.03 18.01
N LYS A 2 30.54 32.97 16.70
CA LYS A 2 29.16 32.83 16.19
C LYS A 2 28.79 31.35 16.12
N LYS A 3 27.78 30.94 16.91
CA LYS A 3 27.14 29.62 16.82
C LYS A 3 26.54 29.47 15.42
N ALA A 4 27.02 28.50 14.65
CA ALA A 4 26.38 28.09 13.41
C ALA A 4 25.09 27.34 13.76
N SER A 5 23.95 27.97 13.52
CA SER A 5 22.64 27.35 13.59
C SER A 5 22.59 26.26 12.52
N ALA A 6 22.64 24.99 12.93
CA ALA A 6 22.38 23.86 12.06
C ALA A 6 20.95 23.99 11.53
N LYS A 7 20.80 24.52 10.30
CA LYS A 7 19.54 24.50 9.57
C LYS A 7 19.18 23.03 9.37
N ILE A 8 18.20 22.56 10.12
CA ILE A 8 17.49 21.31 9.85
C ILE A 8 17.03 21.39 8.39
N LYS A 9 17.64 20.59 7.50
CA LYS A 9 17.20 20.44 6.12
C LYS A 9 15.78 19.90 6.19
N GLY A 10 14.78 20.77 6.08
CA GLY A 10 13.39 20.35 5.98
C GLY A 10 13.26 19.40 4.80
N ASN A 11 12.89 18.15 5.07
CA ASN A 11 12.67 17.16 4.03
C ASN A 11 11.56 17.67 3.11
N LYS A 12 11.95 18.10 1.91
CA LYS A 12 11.01 18.66 0.94
C LYS A 12 10.15 17.52 0.43
N LYS A 13 8.85 17.54 0.75
CA LYS A 13 7.87 16.54 0.29
C LYS A 13 8.00 16.29 -1.21
N SER A 14 7.94 15.01 -1.62
CA SER A 14 7.99 14.59 -3.02
C SER A 14 6.81 15.14 -3.83
N LYS A 15 6.93 15.19 -5.16
CA LYS A 15 5.83 15.64 -6.04
C LYS A 15 4.55 14.84 -5.80
N VAL A 16 4.69 13.54 -5.53
CA VAL A 16 3.55 12.66 -5.31
C VAL A 16 2.93 12.87 -3.92
N GLU A 17 3.74 13.02 -2.87
CA GLU A 17 3.22 13.38 -1.53
C GLU A 17 2.41 14.67 -1.56
N ARG A 18 2.91 15.69 -2.26
CA ARG A 18 2.17 16.95 -2.43
C ARG A 18 0.84 16.75 -3.16
N LYS A 19 0.79 15.85 -4.15
CA LYS A 19 -0.45 15.53 -4.87
C LYS A 19 -1.44 14.79 -3.97
N MET A 20 -0.97 13.82 -3.18
CA MET A 20 -1.79 13.10 -2.20
C MET A 20 -2.39 14.08 -1.19
N GLU A 21 -1.54 14.90 -0.57
CA GLU A 21 -1.95 15.92 0.41
C GLU A 21 -2.97 16.90 -0.19
N LYS A 22 -2.73 17.39 -1.41
CA LYS A 22 -3.69 18.24 -2.11
C LYS A 22 -5.04 17.55 -2.25
N LEU A 23 -5.09 16.33 -2.79
CA LEU A 23 -6.34 15.59 -2.98
C LEU A 23 -7.06 15.33 -1.65
N SER A 24 -6.32 14.99 -0.59
CA SER A 24 -6.89 14.77 0.74
C SER A 24 -7.52 16.06 1.28
N ASN A 25 -6.85 17.20 1.14
CA ASN A 25 -7.39 18.50 1.56
C ASN A 25 -8.65 18.87 0.78
N GLN A 26 -8.64 18.69 -0.54
CA GLN A 26 -9.81 18.95 -1.38
C GLN A 26 -11.01 18.09 -0.99
N LEU A 27 -10.79 16.81 -0.65
CA LEU A 27 -11.86 15.95 -0.18
C LEU A 27 -12.39 16.40 1.19
N GLN A 28 -11.49 16.73 2.13
CA GLN A 28 -11.87 17.22 3.47
C GLN A 28 -12.66 18.53 3.42
N GLN A 29 -12.30 19.41 2.48
CA GLN A 29 -13.00 20.67 2.20
C GLN A 29 -14.26 20.46 1.33
N GLN A 30 -14.59 19.22 0.97
CA GLN A 30 -15.73 18.85 0.11
C GLN A 30 -15.70 19.48 -1.29
N GLU A 31 -14.52 19.88 -1.76
CA GLU A 31 -14.33 20.41 -3.12
C GLU A 31 -14.44 19.31 -4.19
N ILE A 32 -14.13 18.07 -3.82
CA ILE A 32 -14.21 16.89 -4.70
C ILE A 32 -15.02 15.79 -4.02
N LYS A 33 -15.64 14.94 -4.84
CA LYS A 33 -16.37 13.77 -4.33
C LYS A 33 -15.39 12.63 -3.96
N PRO A 34 -15.77 11.71 -3.06
CA PRO A 34 -14.96 10.54 -2.74
C PRO A 34 -14.55 9.70 -3.96
N MET A 35 -15.42 9.57 -4.96
CA MET A 35 -15.08 8.85 -6.20
C MET A 35 -13.99 9.56 -7.00
N GLU A 36 -14.09 10.88 -7.16
CA GLU A 36 -13.07 11.69 -7.85
C GLU A 36 -11.73 11.62 -7.12
N TYR A 37 -11.75 11.62 -5.77
CA TYR A 37 -10.56 11.36 -4.97
C TYR A 37 -9.95 9.99 -5.31
N ALA A 38 -10.76 8.93 -5.27
CA ALA A 38 -10.30 7.57 -5.55
C ALA A 38 -9.83 7.35 -7.00
N GLU A 39 -10.32 8.12 -7.98
CA GLU A 39 -9.86 8.10 -9.37
C GLU A 39 -8.51 8.81 -9.55
N ASN A 40 -8.29 9.91 -8.82
CA ASN A 40 -7.13 10.78 -8.99
C ASN A 40 -5.98 10.50 -8.02
N PHE A 41 -6.25 9.77 -6.93
CA PHE A 41 -5.25 9.42 -5.93
C PHE A 41 -4.11 8.63 -6.59
N PRO A 42 -2.84 9.05 -6.42
CA PRO A 42 -1.71 8.33 -6.97
C PRO A 42 -1.45 7.06 -6.17
N ILE A 43 -1.48 5.90 -6.81
CA ILE A 43 -1.04 4.66 -6.19
C ILE A 43 0.49 4.59 -6.28
N LYS A 44 1.12 4.29 -5.15
CA LYS A 44 2.53 3.93 -5.06
C LYS A 44 2.64 2.50 -4.58
N VAL A 45 3.59 1.78 -5.16
CA VAL A 45 4.00 0.46 -4.70
C VAL A 45 5.52 0.49 -4.63
N ASP A 46 6.05 0.37 -3.43
CA ASP A 46 7.49 0.31 -3.21
C ASP A 46 8.05 -0.97 -3.83
N ARG A 47 9.27 -0.88 -4.36
CA ARG A 47 9.91 -1.96 -5.13
C ARG A 47 11.06 -2.55 -4.33
N TYR A 48 10.90 -3.82 -3.99
CA TYR A 48 11.93 -4.65 -3.36
C TYR A 48 12.13 -5.91 -4.20
N SER A 49 13.20 -6.66 -3.93
CA SER A 49 13.40 -7.94 -4.60
C SER A 49 12.32 -8.94 -4.20
N GLN A 50 12.02 -9.92 -5.05
CA GLN A 50 11.03 -10.95 -4.73
C GLN A 50 11.40 -11.70 -3.43
N ALA A 51 12.68 -11.99 -3.23
CA ALA A 51 13.16 -12.66 -2.02
C ALA A 51 12.89 -11.82 -0.77
N ASP A 52 13.25 -10.53 -0.79
CA ASP A 52 13.04 -9.63 0.35
C ASP A 52 11.55 -9.49 0.71
N VAL A 53 10.68 -9.38 -0.31
CA VAL A 53 9.23 -9.25 -0.11
C VAL A 53 8.67 -10.52 0.54
N ILE A 54 9.08 -11.70 0.05
CA ILE A 54 8.63 -12.98 0.61
C ILE A 54 9.15 -13.15 2.04
N GLU A 55 10.44 -12.95 2.27
CA GLU A 55 11.07 -13.12 3.58
C GLU A 55 10.46 -12.17 4.62
N THR A 56 10.27 -10.90 4.26
CA THR A 56 9.67 -9.91 5.16
C THR A 56 8.20 -10.21 5.44
N ALA A 57 7.42 -10.58 4.41
CA ALA A 57 6.01 -10.96 4.60
C ALA A 57 5.87 -12.16 5.54
N ILE A 58 6.74 -13.16 5.37
CA ILE A 58 6.83 -14.34 6.24
C ILE A 58 7.20 -13.92 7.67
N ALA A 59 8.24 -13.10 7.84
CA ALA A 59 8.69 -12.67 9.16
C ALA A 59 7.61 -11.88 9.91
N GLU A 60 6.88 -10.98 9.23
CA GLU A 60 5.77 -10.25 9.84
C GLU A 60 4.62 -11.18 10.25
N TYR A 61 4.21 -12.12 9.39
CA TYR A 61 3.16 -13.08 9.74
C TYR A 61 3.58 -14.05 10.86
N THR A 62 4.85 -14.45 10.91
CA THR A 62 5.35 -15.34 11.98
C THR A 62 5.34 -14.67 13.36
N LYS A 63 5.29 -13.33 13.45
CA LYS A 63 5.09 -12.63 14.73
C LYS A 63 3.64 -12.73 15.23
N GLU A 64 2.68 -12.85 14.33
CA GLU A 64 1.24 -12.88 14.66
C GLU A 64 0.70 -14.31 14.85
N TYR A 65 1.36 -15.32 14.31
CA TYR A 65 0.96 -16.72 14.36
C TYR A 65 2.02 -17.61 15.03
N SER A 66 1.62 -18.72 15.65
CA SER A 66 2.61 -19.70 16.12
C SER A 66 3.37 -20.32 14.95
N LEU A 67 4.63 -20.74 15.16
CA LEU A 67 5.47 -21.37 14.12
C LEU A 67 4.76 -22.54 13.41
N LYS A 68 3.91 -23.29 14.13
CA LYS A 68 3.13 -24.40 13.60
C LYS A 68 2.03 -23.92 12.64
N GLU A 69 1.23 -22.93 13.05
CA GLU A 69 0.18 -22.33 12.21
C GLU A 69 0.78 -21.66 10.97
N PHE A 70 1.95 -21.04 11.12
CA PHE A 70 2.67 -20.45 10.01
C PHE A 70 3.17 -21.51 9.01
N ILE A 71 3.79 -22.61 9.47
CA ILE A 71 4.24 -23.72 8.60
C ILE A 71 3.05 -24.35 7.87
N GLU A 72 1.92 -24.58 8.54
CA GLU A 72 0.70 -25.10 7.91
C GLU A 72 0.13 -24.12 6.87
N LEU A 73 0.16 -22.81 7.16
CA LEU A 73 -0.28 -21.74 6.24
C LEU A 73 0.63 -21.60 5.02
N VAL A 74 1.96 -21.72 5.15
CA VAL A 74 2.87 -21.59 3.99
C VAL A 74 3.02 -22.85 3.17
N SER A 75 2.71 -24.01 3.76
CA SER A 75 2.67 -25.30 3.05
C SER A 75 1.50 -25.38 2.06
N ASP A 76 0.47 -24.56 2.25
CA ASP A 76 -0.53 -24.27 1.23
C ASP A 76 -0.04 -23.12 0.32
N SER A 77 0.40 -23.46 -0.89
CA SER A 77 0.88 -22.49 -1.89
C SER A 77 -0.13 -21.38 -2.21
N ASP A 78 -1.44 -21.65 -2.09
CA ASP A 78 -2.48 -20.64 -2.31
C ASP A 78 -2.63 -19.71 -1.09
N ALA A 79 -2.29 -20.17 0.12
CA ALA A 79 -2.31 -19.38 1.34
C ALA A 79 -1.04 -18.53 1.52
N SER A 80 0.15 -19.06 1.21
CA SER A 80 1.40 -18.25 1.20
C SER A 80 1.33 -17.08 0.22
N ILE A 81 0.80 -17.28 -0.99
CA ILE A 81 0.59 -16.19 -1.96
C ILE A 81 -0.40 -15.14 -1.43
N LYS A 82 -1.45 -15.55 -0.70
CA LYS A 82 -2.40 -14.59 -0.09
C LYS A 82 -1.73 -13.74 0.99
N VAL A 83 -0.89 -14.35 1.82
CA VAL A 83 -0.09 -13.64 2.84
C VAL A 83 0.80 -12.58 2.20
N VAL A 84 1.56 -12.96 1.18
CA VAL A 84 2.48 -12.02 0.52
C VAL A 84 1.71 -10.93 -0.23
N ARG A 85 0.57 -11.25 -0.87
CA ARG A 85 -0.32 -10.24 -1.48
C ARG A 85 -0.86 -9.24 -0.46
N PHE A 86 -1.27 -9.72 0.72
CA PHE A 86 -1.76 -8.86 1.79
C PHE A 86 -0.63 -7.96 2.30
N PHE A 87 0.57 -8.51 2.55
CA PHE A 87 1.73 -7.73 2.92
C PHE A 87 2.06 -6.63 1.90
N VAL A 88 2.06 -6.95 0.60
CA VAL A 88 2.28 -5.95 -0.45
C VAL A 88 1.25 -4.84 -0.38
N LEU A 89 -0.05 -5.17 -0.32
CA LEU A 89 -1.12 -4.17 -0.25
C LEU A 89 -1.04 -3.31 1.01
N SER A 90 -0.77 -3.90 2.17
CA SER A 90 -0.83 -3.22 3.47
C SER A 90 0.45 -2.45 3.80
N CYS A 91 1.61 -2.96 3.40
CA CYS A 91 2.91 -2.46 3.84
C CYS A 91 3.72 -1.81 2.72
N LEU A 92 3.54 -2.26 1.47
CA LEU A 92 4.30 -1.74 0.33
C LEU A 92 3.51 -0.76 -0.53
N THR A 93 2.24 -0.52 -0.22
CA THR A 93 1.45 0.49 -0.92
C THR A 93 0.99 1.62 0.00
N ASN A 94 0.67 2.75 -0.62
CA ASN A 94 0.03 3.89 0.06
C ASN A 94 -1.51 3.74 0.15
N LEU A 95 -2.05 2.52 0.08
CA LEU A 95 -3.48 2.26 0.17
C LEU A 95 -4.07 2.71 1.51
N LEU A 96 -3.31 2.54 2.60
CA LEU A 96 -3.74 2.94 3.94
C LEU A 96 -3.96 4.47 4.04
N ASP A 97 -3.06 5.27 3.47
CA ASP A 97 -3.22 6.74 3.43
C ASP A 97 -4.53 7.14 2.74
N GLY A 98 -4.86 6.45 1.65
CA GLY A 98 -6.09 6.67 0.91
C GLY A 98 -7.33 6.20 1.67
N PHE A 99 -7.25 5.06 2.36
CA PHE A 99 -8.31 4.56 3.24
C PHE A 99 -8.61 5.54 4.39
N GLU A 100 -7.58 5.99 5.08
CA GLU A 100 -7.67 6.90 6.22
C GLU A 100 -8.36 8.21 5.83
N THR A 101 -8.08 8.70 4.63
CA THR A 101 -8.74 9.89 4.07
C THR A 101 -10.22 9.61 3.73
N LEU A 102 -10.55 8.41 3.26
CA LEU A 102 -11.91 8.05 2.81
C LEU A 102 -12.85 7.58 3.94
N LYS A 103 -12.33 7.02 5.04
CA LYS A 103 -13.12 6.23 6.01
C LYS A 103 -14.30 6.98 6.64
N ASN A 104 -14.17 8.30 6.82
CA ASN A 104 -15.20 9.14 7.44
C ASN A 104 -16.08 9.90 6.43
N ASN A 105 -15.90 9.67 5.12
CA ASN A 105 -16.65 10.38 4.08
C ASN A 105 -17.91 9.62 3.66
N LYS A 106 -19.02 10.35 3.43
CA LYS A 106 -20.25 9.76 2.86
C LYS A 106 -19.96 9.27 1.43
N GLY A 107 -20.05 7.95 1.22
CA GLY A 107 -19.64 7.32 -0.04
C GLY A 107 -18.18 6.84 -0.07
N GLY A 108 -17.43 7.04 1.02
CA GLY A 108 -16.05 6.61 1.18
C GLY A 108 -15.83 5.11 0.98
N LYS A 109 -16.77 4.25 1.42
CA LYS A 109 -16.71 2.80 1.20
C LYS A 109 -16.68 2.43 -0.29
N LYS A 110 -17.50 3.08 -1.13
CA LYS A 110 -17.53 2.82 -2.58
C LYS A 110 -16.26 3.31 -3.25
N ALA A 111 -15.80 4.51 -2.88
CA ALA A 111 -14.54 5.08 -3.35
C ALA A 111 -13.33 4.21 -2.96
N PHE A 112 -13.33 3.67 -1.74
CA PHE A 112 -12.27 2.78 -1.28
C PHE A 112 -12.25 1.48 -2.09
N GLY A 113 -13.41 0.94 -2.48
CA GLY A 113 -13.46 -0.22 -3.38
C GLY A 113 -12.75 0.01 -4.71
N LEU A 114 -12.90 1.20 -5.31
CA LEU A 114 -12.15 1.58 -6.50
C LEU A 114 -10.66 1.72 -6.22
N LEU A 115 -10.31 2.41 -5.12
CA LEU A 115 -8.91 2.63 -4.75
C LEU A 115 -8.17 1.30 -4.49
N HIS A 116 -8.81 0.37 -3.78
CA HIS A 116 -8.31 -0.97 -3.52
C HIS A 116 -8.07 -1.75 -4.82
N ARG A 117 -9.00 -1.68 -5.78
CA ARG A 117 -8.82 -2.30 -7.11
C ARG A 117 -7.61 -1.72 -7.84
N ARG A 118 -7.46 -0.38 -7.85
CA ARG A 118 -6.30 0.29 -8.46
C ARG A 118 -4.98 -0.10 -7.77
N ALA A 119 -4.99 -0.27 -6.45
CA ALA A 119 -3.83 -0.75 -5.70
C ALA A 119 -3.45 -2.19 -6.08
N ILE A 120 -4.43 -3.09 -6.28
CA ILE A 120 -4.20 -4.44 -6.79
C ILE A 120 -3.61 -4.40 -8.20
N ASP A 121 -4.17 -3.60 -9.11
CA ASP A 121 -3.72 -3.53 -10.50
C ASP A 121 -2.28 -3.01 -10.58
N GLU A 122 -1.93 -1.99 -9.79
CA GLU A 122 -0.56 -1.47 -9.71
C GLU A 122 0.39 -2.46 -9.03
N SER A 123 -0.06 -3.18 -8.00
CA SER A 123 0.71 -4.25 -7.36
C SER A 123 0.99 -5.38 -8.33
N ARG A 124 0.05 -5.74 -9.21
CA ARG A 124 0.26 -6.72 -10.29
C ARG A 124 1.28 -6.25 -11.31
N ARG A 125 1.30 -4.95 -11.62
CA ARG A 125 2.30 -4.36 -12.52
C ARG A 125 3.71 -4.41 -11.93
N VAL A 126 3.85 -4.19 -10.63
CA VAL A 126 5.15 -4.17 -9.94
C VAL A 126 5.63 -5.57 -9.55
N TYR A 127 4.72 -6.44 -9.11
CA TYR A 127 4.99 -7.79 -8.64
C TYR A 127 4.14 -8.81 -9.43
N PRO A 128 4.41 -9.01 -10.73
CA PRO A 128 3.60 -9.89 -11.59
C PRO A 128 3.59 -11.35 -11.11
N TRP A 129 4.65 -11.79 -10.43
CA TRP A 129 4.78 -13.12 -9.84
C TRP A 129 3.77 -13.37 -8.71
N LEU A 130 3.24 -12.33 -8.05
CA LEU A 130 2.16 -12.50 -7.05
C LEU A 130 0.85 -12.96 -7.69
N TYR A 131 0.65 -12.69 -8.97
CA TYR A 131 -0.62 -12.95 -9.66
C TYR A 131 -0.49 -13.98 -10.77
N HIS A 132 0.72 -14.50 -11.02
CA HIS A 132 0.93 -15.70 -11.82
C HIS A 132 0.60 -16.92 -10.97
N LYS A 133 -0.60 -17.48 -11.15
CA LYS A 133 -0.70 -18.94 -11.15
C LYS A 133 -0.10 -19.41 -12.47
N TYR A 134 0.83 -20.34 -12.43
CA TYR A 134 1.09 -21.39 -13.44
C TYR A 134 0.16 -21.38 -14.66
N TYR A 135 0.34 -20.40 -15.55
CA TYR A 135 -0.25 -20.41 -16.89
C TYR A 135 0.91 -20.33 -17.86
N GLN A 136 1.65 -21.44 -17.95
CA GLN A 136 1.92 -22.16 -19.20
C GLN A 136 2.97 -23.26 -18.97
N ASN A 137 2.48 -24.49 -19.18
CA ASN A 137 3.18 -25.75 -19.48
C ASN A 137 3.73 -26.56 -18.31
#